data_AF-A0A7X4LM39-F1
#
_entry.id   AF-A0A7X4LM39-F1
#
_cell.length_a   1.000
_cell.length_b   1.000
_cell.length_c   1.000
_cell.angle_alpha   90.00
_cell.angle_beta   90.00
_cell.angle_gamma   90.00
#
_symmetry.space_group_name_H-M   'P 1'
#
loop_
_entity.id
_entity.type
_entity.pdbx_description
1 polymer ?
#
loop_
_entity_poly.entity_id
_entity_poly.type
_entity_poly.pdbx_seq_one_letter_code
_entity_poly.pdbx_strand_id
1 'polypeptide(L)' 'MMHADLVDMVDFVNTISDLGIQCSSNEPEKVKSSIELWLKDNADNAPLWDAVYAFESDGILLPEVEEVIAWTLSKKLAA' A
#
# COMPACT_ATOMS: atom_id res chain seq x y z
N MET A 1 -0.96 -26.97 -2.76
CA MET A 1 -1.11 -26.13 -1.57
C MET A 1 -0.98 -24.70 -2.04
N MET A 2 -2.01 -23.87 -1.90
CA MET A 2 -1.82 -22.43 -2.04
C MET A 2 -1.16 -21.98 -0.74
N HIS A 3 0.10 -21.58 -0.82
CA HIS A 3 0.77 -20.87 0.25
C HIS A 3 0.29 -19.43 0.14
N ALA A 4 -0.56 -18.98 1.07
CA ALA A 4 -0.84 -17.57 1.20
C ALA A 4 0.36 -16.94 1.90
N ASP A 5 0.98 -15.96 1.25
CA ASP A 5 2.12 -15.27 1.83
C ASP A 5 1.62 -14.30 2.91
N LEU A 6 2.28 -14.34 4.07
CA LEU A 6 2.05 -13.39 5.14
C LEU A 6 2.70 -12.07 4.72
N VAL A 7 1.88 -11.04 4.54
CA VAL A 7 2.34 -9.72 4.09
C VAL A 7 2.57 -8.86 5.31
N ASP A 8 3.82 -8.49 5.53
CA ASP A 8 4.19 -7.49 6.51
C ASP A 8 4.39 -6.10 5.88
N MET A 9 4.71 -5.11 6.71
CA MET A 9 4.87 -3.74 6.24
C MET A 9 6.08 -3.57 5.30
N VAL A 10 7.10 -4.42 5.43
CA VAL A 10 8.27 -4.40 4.55
C VAL A 10 7.88 -4.87 3.15
N ASP A 11 7.10 -5.96 3.06
CA ASP A 11 6.59 -6.48 1.79
C ASP A 11 5.71 -5.46 1.06
N PHE A 12 4.84 -4.80 1.84
CA PHE A 12 4.01 -3.72 1.33
C PHE A 12 4.85 -2.54 0.81
N VAL A 13 5.81 -2.06 1.60
CA VAL A 13 6.71 -0.95 1.23
C VAL A 13 7.53 -1.30 -0.01
N ASN A 14 8.05 -2.52 -0.12
CA ASN A 14 8.81 -2.97 -1.28
C ASN A 14 7.95 -2.90 -2.56
N THR A 15 6.72 -3.40 -2.49
CA THR A 15 5.80 -3.43 -3.64
C THR A 15 5.41 -2.04 -4.11
N ILE A 16 5.10 -1.12 -3.18
CA ILE A 16 4.78 0.27 -3.56
C ILE A 16 6.03 1.06 -3.99
N SER A 17 7.22 0.66 -3.52
CA SER A 17 8.49 1.26 -3.96
C SER A 17 8.77 0.98 -5.43
N ASP A 18 8.39 -0.19 -5.94
CA ASP A 18 8.47 -0.52 -7.38
C ASP A 18 7.58 0.40 -8.24
N LEU A 19 6.55 0.99 -7.66
CA LEU A 19 5.69 2.00 -8.28
C LEU A 19 6.26 3.43 -8.16
N GLY A 20 7.42 3.59 -7.52
CA GLY A 20 8.07 4.87 -7.27
C GLY A 20 7.66 5.56 -5.97
N ILE A 21 6.93 4.90 -5.07
CA ILE A 21 6.57 5.45 -3.76
C ILE A 21 7.71 5.15 -2.78
N GLN A 22 8.58 6.14 -2.56
CA GLN A 22 9.68 5.98 -1.61
C GLN A 22 9.24 6.24 -0.17
N CYS A 23 9.30 5.22 0.67
CA CYS A 23 9.08 5.32 2.11
C CYS A 23 10.42 5.39 2.84
N SER A 24 10.59 6.38 3.71
CA SER A 24 11.79 6.54 4.55
C SER A 24 11.76 5.67 5.82
N SER A 25 10.63 5.04 6.10
CA SER A 25 10.37 4.21 7.27
C SER A 25 9.23 3.25 6.96
N ASN A 26 9.23 2.11 7.65
CA ASN A 26 8.16 1.11 7.62
C ASN A 26 7.14 1.37 8.75
N GLU A 27 7.14 2.56 9.36
CA GLU A 27 6.09 2.94 10.30
C GLU A 27 4.80 3.28 9.53
N PRO A 28 3.62 2.76 9.93
CA PRO A 28 2.36 2.95 9.21
C PRO A 28 2.09 4.41 8.83
N GLU A 29 2.28 5.35 9.76
CA GLU A 29 2.03 6.78 9.55
C GLU A 29 3.00 7.41 8.53
N LYS A 30 4.24 6.92 8.46
CA LYS A 30 5.23 7.39 7.49
C LYS A 30 4.91 6.86 6.09
N VAL A 31 4.48 5.60 6.00
CA VAL A 31 4.03 4.98 4.76
C VAL A 31 2.79 5.71 4.21
N LYS A 32 1.79 5.97 5.06
CA LYS A 32 0.60 6.77 4.70
C LYS A 32 0.99 8.16 4.17
N SER A 33 1.93 8.83 4.85
CA SER A 33 2.42 10.16 4.43
C SER A 33 3.11 10.13 3.06
N SER A 34 3.96 9.12 2.81
CA SER A 34 4.62 8.94 1.51
C SER A 34 3.62 8.68 0.38
N ILE A 35 2.61 7.83 0.62
CA ILE A 35 1.54 7.56 -0.34
C ILE A 35 0.74 8.82 -0.63
N GLU A 36 0.38 9.61 0.40
CA GLU A 36 -0.38 10.86 0.19
C GLU A 36 0.40 11.90 -0.62
N LEU A 37 1.71 12.02 -0.38
CA LEU A 37 2.56 12.90 -1.17
C LEU A 37 2.64 12.43 -2.62
N TRP A 38 2.88 11.14 -2.83
CA TRP A 38 2.95 10.56 -4.17
C TRP A 38 1.63 10.72 -4.94
N LEU A 39 0.48 10.53 -4.29
CA LEU A 39 -0.85 10.72 -4.88
C LEU A 39 -1.12 12.16 -5.34
N LYS A 40 -0.51 13.16 -4.70
CA LYS A 40 -0.64 14.57 -5.12
C LYS A 40 0.14 14.86 -6.40
N ASP A 41 1.29 14.21 -6.56
CA ASP A 41 2.19 14.43 -7.69
C ASP A 41 1.87 13.52 -8.89
N ASN A 42 1.19 12.39 -8.66
CA ASN A 42 0.85 11.40 -9.69
C ASN A 42 -0.65 11.36 -9.95
N ALA A 43 -1.07 12.04 -11.01
CA ALA A 43 -2.45 12.02 -11.50
C ALA A 43 -2.87 10.63 -12.03
N ASP A 44 -1.91 9.83 -12.49
CA ASP A 44 -2.12 8.42 -12.85
C ASP A 44 -1.71 7.51 -11.68
N ASN A 45 -2.69 7.19 -10.84
CA ASN A 45 -2.51 6.38 -9.63
C ASN A 45 -3.15 4.99 -9.75
N ALA A 46 -3.57 4.58 -10.96
CA ALA A 46 -4.13 3.26 -11.21
C ALA A 46 -3.22 2.10 -10.74
N PRO A 47 -1.88 2.14 -10.99
CA PRO A 47 -1.00 1.05 -10.56
C PRO A 47 -0.94 0.84 -9.04
N LEU A 48 -1.08 1.91 -8.26
CA LEU A 48 -1.14 1.82 -6.80
C LEU A 48 -2.40 1.08 -6.35
N TRP A 49 -3.54 1.39 -6.95
CA TRP A 49 -4.80 0.72 -6.59
C TRP A 49 -4.77 -0.76 -6.97
N ASP A 50 -4.22 -1.10 -8.13
CA ASP A 50 -4.08 -2.49 -8.55
C ASP A 50 -3.19 -3.29 -7.59
N ALA A 51 -2.08 -2.71 -7.13
CA ALA A 51 -1.22 -3.33 -6.12
C ALA A 51 -1.95 -3.52 -4.78
N VAL A 52 -2.70 -2.52 -4.31
CA VAL A 52 -3.46 -2.60 -3.05
C VAL A 52 -4.55 -3.68 -3.12
N TYR A 53 -5.28 -3.80 -4.23
CA TYR A 53 -6.29 -4.86 -4.39
C TYR A 53 -5.65 -6.25 -4.49
N ALA A 54 -4.46 -6.37 -5.10
CA ALA A 54 -3.73 -7.64 -5.13
C ALA A 54 -3.39 -8.12 -3.71
N PHE A 55 -2.97 -7.21 -2.83
CA PHE A 55 -2.70 -7.54 -1.42
C PHE A 55 -3.94 -8.01 -0.67
N GLU A 56 -5.09 -7.36 -0.88
CA GLU A 56 -6.36 -7.76 -0.26
C GLU A 56 -6.87 -9.12 -0.77
N SER A 57 -6.60 -9.45 -2.04
CA SER A 57 -7.02 -10.71 -2.67
C SER A 57 -6.14 -11.90 -2.28
N ASP A 58 -4.82 -11.69 -2.26
CA ASP A 58 -3.86 -12.80 -2.31
C ASP A 58 -3.02 -12.95 -1.01
N GLY A 59 -2.97 -11.92 -0.16
CA GLY A 59 -2.15 -11.88 1.04
C GLY A 59 -2.90 -12.15 2.34
N ILE A 60 -2.24 -12.79 3.31
CA ILE A 60 -2.64 -12.69 4.72
C ILE A 60 -1.98 -11.42 5.27
N LEU A 61 -2.76 -10.36 5.44
CA LEU A 61 -2.23 -9.07 5.90
C LEU A 61 -2.04 -9.07 7.42
N LEU A 62 -0.90 -8.53 7.88
CA LEU A 62 -0.79 -8.13 9.28
C LEU A 62 -1.72 -6.95 9.57
N PRO A 63 -2.24 -6.80 10.81
CA PRO A 63 -3.22 -5.77 11.15
C PRO A 63 -2.75 -4.34 10.82
N GLU A 64 -1.45 -4.07 10.97
CA GLU A 64 -0.86 -2.77 10.63
C GLU A 64 -0.86 -2.48 9.12
N VAL A 65 -0.70 -3.52 8.29
CA VAL A 65 -0.75 -3.42 6.83
C VAL A 65 -2.19 -3.25 6.37
N GLU A 66 -3.11 -4.01 6.96
CA GLU A 66 -4.55 -3.88 6.72
C GLU A 66 -5.04 -2.46 7.03
N GLU A 67 -4.56 -1.86 8.13
CA GLU A 67 -4.89 -0.47 8.48
C GLU A 67 -4.42 0.53 7.41
N VAL A 68 -3.18 0.37 6.91
CA VAL A 68 -2.63 1.23 5.87
C VAL A 68 -3.36 1.04 4.54
N ILE A 69 -3.70 -0.19 4.17
CA ILE A 69 -4.46 -0.52 2.95
C ILE A 69 -5.87 0.08 3.02
N ALA A 70 -6.59 -0.14 4.12
CA ALA A 70 -7.94 0.41 4.31
C ALA A 70 -7.93 1.94 4.26
N TRP A 71 -6.95 2.58 4.90
CA TRP A 71 -6.76 4.02 4.82
C TRP A 71 -6.47 4.47 3.38
N THR A 72 -5.60 3.76 2.66
CA THR A 72 -5.23 4.08 1.27
C THR A 72 -6.46 4.02 0.36
N LEU A 73 -7.28 2.99 0.48
CA LEU A 73 -8.54 2.85 -0.26
C LEU A 73 -9.54 3.96 0.06
N SER A 74 -9.58 4.44 1.30
CA SER A 74 -10.45 5.58 1.67
C SER A 74 -10.09 6.87 0.91
N LYS A 75 -8.81 7.05 0.54
CA LYS A 75 -8.37 8.21 -0.26
C LYS A 75 -8.86 8.13 -1.71
N LYS A 76 -8.98 6.93 -2.28
CA LYS A 76 -9.56 6.72 -3.62
C LYS A 76 -11.04 7.09 -3.67
N LEU A 77 -11.79 6.80 -2.61
CA LEU A 77 -13.21 7.14 -2.52
C LEU A 77 -13.47 8.63 -2.28
N ALA A 78 -12.46 9.37 -1.79
CA ALA A 78 -12.55 10.79 -1.50
C ALA A 78 -12.05 11.70 -2.65
N ALA A 79 -11.36 11.13 -3.63
CA ALA A 79 -10.85 11.80 -4.83
C ALA A 79 -11.86 11.74 -5.99
#